data_AF-A0A7R9DU45-F1
#
_entry.id   AF-A0A7R9DU45-F1
#
_cell.length_a   1.000
_cell.length_b   1.000
_cell.length_c   1.000
_cell.angle_alpha   90.00
_cell.angle_beta   90.00
_cell.angle_gamma   90.00
#
_symmetry.space_group_name_H-M   'P 1'
#
loop_
_entity.id
_entity.type
_entity.pdbx_description
1 polymer ?
#
loop_
_entity_poly.entity_id
_entity_poly.type
_entity_poly.pdbx_seq_one_letter_code
_entity_poly.pdbx_strand_id
1 'polypeptide(L)'
;MLSYATCRDTYGLPDLSSTRQGPEETRALCTAEYSDISPLTGGNVAFSTLEGRPSAYSFENSPDLQEWVTATDIRITLDRLNTFGDEVFGDEQVLRSYFYAISDFAVGAR
;
A
#
# COMPACT_ATOMS: atom_id res chain seq x y z
N MET A 1 -17.03 7.22 -14.67
CA MET A 1 -16.14 8.02 -13.80
C MET A 1 -15.46 7.00 -12.93
N LEU A 2 -14.17 6.72 -13.15
CA LEU A 2 -13.44 5.70 -12.40
C LEU A 2 -13.20 6.24 -10.98
N SER A 3 -13.54 5.47 -9.95
CA SER A 3 -13.29 5.87 -8.56
C SER A 3 -11.91 5.35 -8.14
N TYR A 4 -10.89 6.21 -8.22
CA TYR A 4 -9.56 5.88 -7.73
C TYR A 4 -9.43 6.32 -6.27
N ALA A 5 -8.91 5.45 -5.41
CA ALA A 5 -8.56 5.82 -4.05
C ALA A 5 -7.31 6.71 -4.07
N THR A 6 -7.35 7.86 -3.37
CA THR A 6 -6.16 8.67 -3.16
C THR A 6 -5.66 8.52 -1.72
N CYS A 7 -4.36 8.69 -1.52
CA CYS A 7 -3.73 8.71 -0.19
C CYS A 7 -4.36 9.75 0.73
N ARG A 8 -4.72 10.92 0.18
CA ARG A 8 -5.23 12.03 0.97
C ARG A 8 -6.65 11.79 1.45
N ASP A 9 -7.51 11.29 0.58
CA ASP A 9 -8.92 11.09 0.91
C ASP A 9 -9.12 9.86 1.81
N THR A 10 -8.27 8.85 1.67
CA THR A 10 -8.42 7.58 2.40
C THR A 10 -7.69 7.60 3.75
N TYR A 11 -6.45 8.12 3.77
CA TYR A 11 -5.58 8.04 4.96
C TYR A 11 -5.12 9.40 5.49
N GLY A 12 -5.52 10.52 4.85
CA GLY A 12 -5.04 11.86 5.23
C GLY A 12 -3.56 12.11 4.93
N LEU A 13 -2.90 11.17 4.24
CA LEU A 13 -1.47 11.21 3.96
C LEU A 13 -1.17 11.85 2.60
N PRO A 14 -0.01 12.51 2.46
CA PRO A 14 0.50 12.88 1.15
C PRO A 14 0.92 11.65 0.35
N ASP A 15 0.76 11.75 -0.97
CA ASP A 15 1.31 10.80 -1.92
C ASP A 15 2.83 11.03 -2.02
N LEU A 16 3.59 10.17 -1.34
CA LEU A 16 5.05 10.25 -1.18
C LEU A 16 5.65 8.86 -1.15
N SER A 17 6.64 8.61 -2.01
CA SER A 17 7.39 7.35 -2.08
C SER A 17 8.75 7.39 -1.35
N SER A 18 9.12 8.52 -0.74
CA SER A 18 10.37 8.64 0.01
C SER A 18 10.28 9.58 1.22
N THR A 19 11.24 9.42 2.12
CA THR A 19 11.44 10.23 3.32
C THR A 19 12.67 11.12 3.17
N ARG A 20 12.72 12.19 3.98
CA ARG A 20 13.94 12.97 4.17
C ARG A 20 14.76 12.31 5.26
N GLN A 21 16.08 12.42 5.16
CA GLN A 21 16.98 11.88 6.18
C GLN A 21 16.68 12.49 7.55
N GLY A 22 16.66 11.64 8.59
CA GLY A 22 16.39 12.03 9.97
C GLY A 22 15.14 11.34 10.56
N PRO A 23 14.41 11.99 11.49
CA PRO A 23 13.39 11.32 12.30
C PRO A 23 12.16 10.87 11.50
N GLU A 24 11.94 11.44 10.31
CA GLU A 24 10.82 11.07 9.43
C GLU A 24 11.05 9.71 8.73
N GLU A 25 12.25 9.13 8.85
CA GLU A 25 12.60 7.85 8.24
C GLU A 25 11.92 6.63 8.88
N THR A 26 11.10 6.80 9.93
CA THR A 26 10.29 5.72 10.52
C THR A 26 8.79 5.95 10.37
N ARG A 27 8.37 6.92 9.55
CA ARG A 27 6.95 7.12 9.26
C ARG A 27 6.46 6.19 8.15
N ALA A 28 5.16 5.89 8.18
CA ALA A 28 4.47 5.24 7.07
C ALA A 28 4.34 6.20 5.87
N LEU A 29 4.59 5.66 4.68
CA LEU A 29 4.42 6.34 3.40
C LEU A 29 3.13 5.87 2.71
N CYS A 30 2.67 6.62 1.72
CA CYS A 30 1.53 6.25 0.91
C CYS A 30 1.82 6.59 -0.55
N THR A 31 1.50 5.67 -1.45
CA THR A 31 1.64 5.84 -2.90
C THR A 31 0.37 5.36 -3.60
N ALA A 32 -0.04 6.07 -4.66
CA ALA A 32 -1.11 5.64 -5.54
C ALA A 32 -0.65 4.68 -6.66
N GLU A 33 0.66 4.41 -6.77
CA GLU A 33 1.27 3.63 -7.85
C GLU A 33 0.61 2.26 -8.10
N TYR A 34 0.17 1.58 -7.03
CA TYR A 34 -0.45 0.26 -7.12
C TYR A 34 -1.97 0.27 -6.94
N SER A 35 -2.60 1.45 -6.94
CA SER A 35 -4.04 1.59 -6.70
C SER A 35 -4.89 1.59 -7.98
N ASP A 36 -4.28 1.50 -9.16
CA ASP A 36 -5.03 1.41 -10.41
C ASP A 36 -5.80 0.07 -10.50
N ILE A 37 -6.90 0.08 -11.23
CA ILE A 37 -7.74 -1.11 -11.46
C ILE A 37 -7.05 -2.13 -12.40
N SER A 38 -6.02 -1.69 -13.11
CA SER A 38 -5.24 -2.54 -14.01
C SER A 38 -3.99 -3.08 -13.33
N PRO A 39 -3.65 -4.37 -13.54
CA PRO A 39 -4.43 -5.38 -14.24
C PRO A 39 -5.60 -5.92 -13.38
N LEU A 40 -6.68 -6.37 -14.03
CA LEU A 40 -7.85 -6.95 -13.35
C LEU A 40 -7.57 -8.28 -12.64
N THR A 41 -6.49 -8.97 -12.99
CA THR A 41 -6.06 -10.22 -12.36
C THR A 41 -4.55 -10.32 -12.45
N GLY A 42 -3.92 -10.93 -11.43
CA GLY A 42 -2.47 -11.07 -11.38
C GLY A 42 -1.74 -9.76 -11.05
N GLY A 43 -2.44 -8.74 -10.56
CA GLY A 43 -1.82 -7.57 -9.97
C GLY A 43 -0.95 -7.95 -8.79
N ASN A 44 0.20 -7.30 -8.65
CA ASN A 44 1.16 -7.55 -7.58
C ASN A 44 1.49 -6.23 -6.88
N VAL A 45 1.47 -6.25 -5.56
CA VAL A 45 1.89 -5.14 -4.71
C VAL A 45 3.11 -5.58 -3.93
N ALA A 46 4.24 -4.93 -4.18
CA ALA A 46 5.46 -5.13 -3.43
C ALA A 46 5.62 -4.01 -2.40
N PHE A 47 6.01 -4.37 -1.19
CA PHE A 47 6.37 -3.42 -0.14
C PHE A 47 7.77 -3.75 0.38
N SER A 48 8.66 -2.76 0.33
CA SER A 48 10.00 -2.84 0.87
C SER A 48 10.13 -1.88 2.05
N THR A 49 10.45 -2.40 3.23
CA THR A 49 10.51 -1.61 4.48
C THR A 49 11.55 -0.50 4.44
N LEU A 50 12.64 -0.68 3.67
CA LEU A 50 13.78 0.25 3.57
C LEU A 50 13.75 1.12 2.30
N GLU A 51 12.83 0.84 1.37
CA GLU A 51 12.72 1.63 0.15
C GLU A 51 12.31 3.08 0.46
N GLY A 52 12.93 4.04 -0.23
CA GLY A 52 12.68 5.46 -0.01
C GLY A 52 13.21 6.01 1.32
N ARG A 53 14.06 5.27 2.05
CA ARG A 53 14.67 5.70 3.32
C ARG A 53 16.18 5.95 3.13
N PRO A 54 16.66 7.21 3.18
CA PRO A 54 18.07 7.54 2.98
C PRO A 54 19.07 6.74 3.83
N SER A 55 18.76 6.46 5.09
CA SER A 55 19.63 5.72 6.02
C SER A 55 19.69 4.22 5.74
N ALA A 56 18.92 3.70 4.76
CA ALA A 56 19.01 2.31 4.32
C ALA A 56 20.41 1.93 3.82
N TYR A 57 21.14 2.87 3.20
CA TYR A 57 22.53 2.65 2.77
C TYR A 57 23.52 2.47 3.93
N SER A 58 23.14 2.88 5.15
CA SER A 58 23.91 2.75 6.38
C SER A 58 23.07 2.08 7.47
N PHE A 59 22.26 1.08 7.10
CA PHE A 59 21.28 0.42 7.97
C PHE A 59 21.90 -0.12 9.27
N GLU A 60 23.12 -0.67 9.22
CA GLU A 60 23.83 -1.20 10.38
C GLU A 60 24.08 -0.13 11.46
N ASN A 61 24.13 1.15 11.06
CA ASN A 61 24.34 2.29 11.96
C ASN A 61 23.04 3.05 12.29
N SER A 62 21.89 2.56 11.84
CA SER A 62 20.59 3.21 12.04
C SER A 62 19.71 2.39 12.98
N PRO A 63 19.77 2.63 14.30
CA PRO A 63 18.91 1.90 15.25
C PRO A 63 17.43 2.13 14.97
N ASP A 64 17.05 3.34 14.54
CA ASP A 64 15.66 3.67 14.17
C ASP A 64 15.15 2.80 13.03
N LEU A 65 15.96 2.56 11.99
CA LEU A 65 15.57 1.67 10.91
C LEU A 65 15.60 0.19 11.30
N GLN A 66 16.48 -0.21 12.21
CA GLN A 66 16.50 -1.57 12.75
C GLN A 66 15.21 -1.88 13.54
N GLU A 67 14.74 -0.92 14.34
CA GLU A 67 13.45 -1.02 15.01
C GLU A 67 12.31 -1.00 14.00
N TRP A 68 12.35 -0.09 13.01
CA TRP A 68 11.30 0.02 11.97
C TRP A 68 11.06 -1.27 11.19
N VAL A 69 12.10 -2.03 10.86
CA VAL A 69 11.95 -3.30 10.12
C VAL A 69 11.55 -4.47 11.01
N THR A 70 11.52 -4.28 12.33
CA THR A 70 11.19 -5.34 13.30
C THR A 70 9.68 -5.40 13.50
N ALA A 71 9.09 -6.57 13.26
CA ALA A 71 7.67 -6.82 13.49
C ALA A 71 7.43 -8.24 13.99
N THR A 72 6.46 -8.41 14.90
CA THR A 72 5.98 -9.74 15.33
C THR A 72 4.78 -10.21 14.53
N ASP A 73 3.95 -9.26 14.11
CA ASP A 73 2.67 -9.50 13.46
C ASP A 73 2.52 -8.55 12.27
N ILE A 74 1.98 -9.07 11.17
CA ILE A 74 1.68 -8.31 9.97
C ILE A 74 0.17 -8.36 9.73
N ARG A 75 -0.43 -7.21 9.45
CA ARG A 75 -1.84 -7.09 9.09
C ARG A 75 -1.99 -6.34 7.77
N ILE A 76 -2.72 -6.94 6.84
CA ILE A 76 -3.20 -6.27 5.63
C ILE A 76 -4.66 -5.88 5.86
N THR A 77 -4.99 -4.63 5.54
CA THR A 77 -6.37 -4.13 5.51
C THR A 77 -6.72 -3.77 4.07
N LEU A 78 -7.89 -4.18 3.61
CA LEU A 78 -8.42 -3.88 2.28
C LEU A 78 -9.59 -2.91 2.45
N ASP A 79 -9.34 -1.61 2.25
CA ASP A 79 -10.26 -0.55 2.69
C ASP A 79 -11.24 -0.08 1.61
N ARG A 80 -10.87 -0.13 0.32
CA ARG A 80 -11.75 0.28 -0.80
C ARG A 80 -11.56 -0.62 -2.02
N LEU A 81 -12.66 -0.97 -2.68
CA LEU A 81 -12.66 -1.68 -3.96
C LEU A 81 -12.54 -0.66 -5.09
N ASN A 82 -11.74 -0.97 -6.10
CA ASN A 82 -11.75 -0.21 -7.35
C ASN A 82 -13.01 -0.55 -8.15
N THR A 83 -13.62 0.46 -8.76
CA THR A 83 -14.85 0.31 -9.54
C THR A 83 -14.78 0.99 -10.91
N PHE A 84 -15.52 0.47 -11.88
CA PHE A 84 -15.67 1.11 -13.19
C PHE A 84 -16.73 2.24 -13.21
N GLY A 85 -17.50 2.39 -12.12
CA GLY A 85 -18.59 3.35 -12.00
C GLY A 85 -19.95 2.82 -12.48
N ASP A 86 -20.06 1.52 -12.76
CA ASP A 86 -21.30 0.83 -13.12
C ASP A 86 -22.11 0.37 -11.90
N GLU A 87 -21.51 0.38 -10.71
CA GLU A 87 -22.16 0.13 -9.43
C GLU A 87 -23.20 1.19 -9.06
N VAL A 88 -23.14 2.37 -9.71
CA VAL A 88 -24.02 3.52 -9.44
C VAL A 88 -25.50 3.20 -9.61
N PHE A 89 -25.83 2.24 -10.49
CA PHE A 89 -27.21 1.82 -10.73
C PHE A 89 -27.73 0.83 -9.67
N GLY A 90 -26.87 0.33 -8.79
CA GLY A 90 -27.23 -0.59 -7.72
C GLY A 90 -27.71 -1.96 -8.21
N ASP A 91 -27.35 -2.34 -9.44
CA ASP A 91 -27.71 -3.65 -9.99
C ASP A 91 -27.02 -4.76 -9.18
N GLU A 92 -27.81 -5.71 -8.68
CA GLU A 92 -27.32 -6.77 -7.79
C GLU A 92 -26.29 -7.68 -8.47
N GLN A 93 -26.37 -7.87 -9.79
CA GLN A 93 -25.37 -8.65 -10.53
C GLN A 93 -24.04 -7.90 -10.63
N VAL A 94 -24.08 -6.58 -10.83
CA VAL A 94 -22.87 -5.73 -10.87
C VAL A 94 -22.21 -5.67 -9.50
N LEU A 95 -22.97 -5.52 -8.42
CA LEU A 95 -22.39 -5.46 -7.07
C LEU A 95 -21.68 -6.77 -6.68
N ARG A 96 -22.13 -7.91 -7.20
CA ARG A 96 -21.51 -9.23 -6.94
C ARG A 96 -20.17 -9.42 -7.66
N SER A 97 -19.84 -8.62 -8.68
CA SER A 97 -18.55 -8.73 -9.37
C SER A 97 -17.40 -8.02 -8.64
N TYR A 98 -17.70 -7.18 -7.64
CA TYR A 98 -16.71 -6.42 -6.89
C TYR A 98 -16.38 -7.12 -5.56
N PHE A 99 -15.21 -7.74 -5.48
CA PHE A 99 -14.73 -8.42 -4.29
C PHE A 99 -13.20 -8.43 -4.23
N TYR A 100 -12.66 -8.69 -3.04
CA TYR A 100 -11.23 -8.90 -2.86
C TYR A 100 -10.87 -10.36 -3.06
N ALA A 101 -9.77 -10.60 -3.76
CA ALA A 101 -9.16 -11.92 -3.87
C ALA A 101 -7.64 -11.77 -3.91
N ILE A 102 -6.93 -12.55 -3.07
CA ILE A 102 -5.48 -12.60 -3.01
C ILE A 102 -5.07 -14.04 -3.30
N SER A 103 -4.27 -14.26 -4.33
CA SER A 103 -3.81 -15.60 -4.71
C SER A 103 -2.63 -16.08 -3.90
N ASP A 104 -1.74 -15.17 -3.49
CA ASP A 104 -0.54 -15.48 -2.73
C ASP A 104 -0.20 -14.32 -1.77
N PHE A 105 0.34 -14.64 -0.60
CA PHE A 105 0.83 -13.68 0.37
C PHE A 105 2.14 -14.18 0.99
N ALA A 106 3.22 -13.43 0.74
CA ALA A 106 4.56 -13.77 1.18
C ALA A 106 5.21 -12.60 1.95
N VAL A 107 5.93 -12.94 3.01
CA VAL A 107 6.72 -11.99 3.82
C VAL A 107 8.15 -12.48 3.88
N GLY A 108 9.07 -11.71 3.29
CA GLY A 108 10.51 -11.96 3.40
C GLY A 108 11.06 -11.39 4.71
N ALA A 109 11.72 -12.22 5.51
CA ALA A 109 12.35 -11.82 6.77
C ALA A 109 13.66 -12.61 6.99
N ARG A 110 14.51 -12.14 7.92
CA ARG A 110 15.70 -12.86 8.40
C ARG A 110 15.86 -12.69 9.91
#